data_AF-A0A3D1XSB0-F1
#
_entry.id   AF-A0A3D1XSB0-F1
#
_cell.length_a   1.000
_cell.length_b   1.000
_cell.length_c   1.000
_cell.angle_alpha   90.00
_cell.angle_beta   90.00
_cell.angle_gamma   90.00
#
_symmetry.space_group_name_H-M   'P 1'
#
loop_
_entity.id
_entity.type
_entity.pdbx_description
1 polymer ?
#
loop_
_entity_poly.entity_id
_entity_poly.type
_entity_poly.pdbx_seq_one_letter_code
_entity_poly.pdbx_strand_id
1 'polypeptide(L)'
;MRHGSKEENATYMMPLDVQKKHSIEKFIVIQVLGENSMLAGIYDPQWGLTLPTTMYQLEAIKENILKTLNVFRGNNRQRQTRRFPSKNTPKNANFSISGYNIILR
;
A
#
# COMPACT_ATOMS: atom_id res chain seq x y z
N MET A 1 -0.12 -11.99 -6.75
CA MET A 1 0.20 -10.72 -7.44
C MET A 1 1.15 -11.02 -8.59
N ARG A 2 1.01 -10.35 -9.74
CA ARG A 2 2.00 -10.37 -10.81
C ARG A 2 3.20 -9.53 -10.38
N HIS A 3 4.39 -10.04 -10.62
CA HIS A 3 5.65 -9.38 -10.30
C HIS A 3 6.38 -9.00 -11.61
N GLY A 4 6.97 -7.80 -11.64
CA GLY A 4 7.91 -7.39 -12.68
C GLY A 4 9.09 -6.68 -12.02
N SER A 5 10.30 -6.95 -12.50
CA SER A 5 11.53 -6.32 -12.00
C SER A 5 12.21 -5.50 -13.10
N LYS A 6 12.83 -4.39 -12.71
CA LYS A 6 13.72 -3.59 -13.55
C LYS A 6 14.83 -3.04 -12.67
N GLU A 7 16.05 -3.53 -12.88
CA GLU A 7 17.21 -3.24 -12.01
C GLU A 7 16.87 -3.60 -10.54
N GLU A 8 17.04 -2.65 -9.62
CA GLU A 8 16.76 -2.82 -8.19
C GLU A 8 15.27 -2.62 -7.84
N ASN A 9 14.43 -2.27 -8.82
CA ASN A 9 13.03 -1.96 -8.60
C ASN A 9 12.13 -3.17 -8.88
N ALA A 10 11.11 -3.35 -8.05
CA ALA A 10 10.12 -4.42 -8.19
C ALA A 10 8.69 -3.85 -8.17
N THR A 11 7.88 -4.21 -9.16
CA THR A 11 6.48 -3.83 -9.24
C THR A 11 5.58 -5.04 -9.02
N TYR A 12 4.58 -4.87 -8.18
CA TYR A 12 3.55 -5.86 -7.86
C TYR A 12 2.18 -5.34 -8.25
N MET A 13 1.43 -6.15 -8.99
CA MET A 13 0.08 -5.82 -9.47
C MET A 13 -0.87 -6.99 -9.26
N MET A 14 -2.18 -6.76 -9.35
CA MET A 14 -3.14 -7.86 -9.40
C MET A 14 -2.86 -8.74 -10.65
N PRO A 15 -2.83 -10.07 -10.56
CA PRO A 15 -2.66 -10.94 -11.74
C PRO A 15 -3.83 -10.80 -12.71
N LEU A 16 -3.56 -10.85 -14.02
CA LEU A 16 -4.59 -10.63 -15.05
C LEU A 16 -5.68 -11.70 -15.05
N ASP A 17 -5.31 -12.94 -14.80
CA ASP A 17 -6.21 -14.09 -14.64
C ASP A 17 -7.16 -13.88 -13.46
N VAL A 18 -6.65 -13.41 -12.31
CA VAL A 18 -7.46 -13.08 -11.12
C VAL A 18 -8.37 -11.89 -11.39
N GLN A 19 -7.87 -10.86 -12.09
CA GLN A 19 -8.67 -9.70 -12.49
C GLN A 19 -9.89 -10.13 -13.31
N LYS A 20 -9.66 -10.93 -14.36
CA LYS A 20 -10.73 -11.43 -15.23
C LYS A 20 -11.70 -12.33 -14.48
N LYS A 21 -11.19 -13.24 -13.66
CA LYS A 21 -12.02 -14.20 -12.91
C LYS A 21 -12.99 -13.53 -11.94
N HIS A 22 -12.60 -12.41 -11.35
CA HIS A 22 -13.36 -11.74 -10.30
C HIS A 22 -13.87 -10.35 -10.72
N SER A 23 -13.81 -10.02 -12.00
CA SER A 23 -14.20 -8.70 -12.53
C SER A 23 -13.56 -7.53 -11.75
N ILE A 24 -12.28 -7.68 -11.38
CA ILE A 24 -11.55 -6.66 -10.64
C ILE A 24 -11.02 -5.63 -11.63
N GLU A 25 -11.67 -4.46 -11.64
CA GLU A 25 -11.29 -3.33 -12.50
C GLU A 25 -10.39 -2.32 -11.79
N LYS A 26 -10.47 -2.27 -10.44
CA LYS A 26 -9.69 -1.35 -9.60
C LYS A 26 -8.78 -2.15 -8.68
N PHE A 27 -7.49 -1.81 -8.66
CA PHE A 27 -6.52 -2.55 -7.85
C PHE A 27 -5.33 -1.70 -7.44
N ILE A 28 -4.68 -2.13 -6.36
CA ILE A 28 -3.46 -1.48 -5.86
C ILE A 28 -2.26 -1.97 -6.67
N VAL A 29 -1.37 -1.04 -7.01
CA VAL A 29 -0.05 -1.30 -7.59
C VAL A 29 0.98 -0.91 -6.55
N ILE A 30 1.88 -1.83 -6.22
CA ILE A 30 2.96 -1.58 -5.26
C ILE A 30 4.28 -1.60 -6.03
N GLN A 31 5.06 -0.55 -5.90
CA GLN A 31 6.41 -0.49 -6.46
C GLN A 31 7.41 -0.36 -5.31
N VAL A 32 8.29 -1.33 -5.19
CA VAL A 32 9.44 -1.30 -4.30
C VAL A 32 10.60 -0.69 -5.09
N LEU A 33 11.18 0.37 -4.55
CA LEU A 33 12.30 1.09 -5.14
C LEU A 33 13.54 0.86 -4.27
N GLY A 34 14.57 0.25 -4.85
CA GLY A 34 15.91 0.08 -4.26
C GLY A 34 15.96 -0.06 -2.73
N GLU A 35 16.80 0.76 -2.10
CA GLU A 35 17.11 0.83 -0.65
C GLU A 35 15.89 1.12 0.27
N ASN A 36 14.94 0.19 0.34
CA ASN A 36 13.85 0.14 1.33
C ASN A 36 12.76 1.22 1.17
N SER A 37 12.54 1.74 -0.02
CA SER A 37 11.43 2.66 -0.29
C SER A 37 10.31 1.99 -1.08
N MET A 38 9.07 2.36 -0.78
CA MET A 38 7.88 1.79 -1.40
C MET A 38 6.91 2.88 -1.82
N LEU A 39 6.35 2.69 -3.01
CA LEU A 39 5.27 3.45 -3.60
C LEU A 39 4.04 2.55 -3.72
N ALA A 40 2.86 3.10 -3.40
CA ALA A 40 1.60 2.44 -3.58
C ALA A 40 0.65 3.35 -4.38
N GLY A 41 0.25 2.90 -5.57
CA GLY A 41 -0.75 3.57 -6.41
C GLY A 41 -2.02 2.74 -6.49
N ILE A 42 -3.10 3.38 -6.94
CA ILE A 42 -4.37 2.73 -7.27
C ILE A 42 -4.54 2.85 -8.78
N TYR A 43 -4.74 1.73 -9.44
CA TYR A 43 -5.22 1.72 -10.81
C TYR A 43 -6.74 1.83 -10.80
N ASP A 44 -7.27 2.82 -11.50
CA ASP A 44 -8.69 2.98 -11.82
C ASP A 44 -8.83 3.16 -13.35
N PRO A 45 -9.74 2.45 -14.03
CA PRO A 45 -9.93 2.60 -15.48
C PRO A 45 -10.35 4.01 -15.89
N GLN A 46 -10.95 4.82 -15.00
CA GLN A 46 -11.37 6.18 -15.29
C GLN A 46 -10.23 7.20 -15.17
N TRP A 47 -9.29 7.00 -14.24
CA TRP A 47 -8.23 7.97 -13.92
C TRP A 47 -6.82 7.49 -14.26
N GLY A 48 -6.68 6.22 -14.65
CA GLY A 48 -5.39 5.56 -14.84
C GLY A 48 -4.72 5.18 -13.53
N LEU A 49 -3.40 5.02 -13.57
CA LEU A 49 -2.60 4.76 -12.38
C LEU A 49 -2.42 6.06 -11.60
N THR A 50 -2.92 6.12 -10.37
CA THR A 50 -2.63 7.25 -9.50
C THR A 50 -1.14 7.27 -9.18
N LEU A 51 -0.51 8.43 -9.40
CA LEU A 51 0.86 8.67 -8.99
C LEU A 51 0.88 8.91 -7.48
N PRO A 52 1.53 8.05 -6.68
CA PRO A 52 1.72 8.35 -5.27
C PRO A 52 2.56 9.60 -5.11
N THR A 53 2.01 10.60 -4.42
CA THR A 53 2.72 11.84 -4.05
C THR A 53 3.73 11.63 -2.92
N THR A 54 3.63 10.51 -2.18
CA THR A 54 4.44 10.24 -0.99
C THR A 54 5.19 8.93 -1.13
N MET A 55 6.51 8.97 -0.97
CA MET A 55 7.35 7.78 -0.76
C MET A 55 7.31 7.37 0.70
N TYR A 56 7.07 6.08 0.94
CA TYR A 56 7.08 5.53 2.29
C TYR A 56 8.29 4.62 2.48
N GLN A 57 8.97 4.77 3.61
CA GLN A 57 9.97 3.78 4.04
C GLN A 57 9.28 2.47 4.42
N LEU A 58 9.86 1.35 3.98
CA LEU A 58 9.32 0.01 4.21
C LEU A 58 9.16 -0.29 5.71
N GLU A 59 10.14 0.11 6.53
CA GLU A 59 10.15 -0.05 7.98
C GLU A 59 9.01 0.73 8.64
N ALA A 60 8.75 1.95 8.17
CA ALA A 60 7.64 2.75 8.65
C ALA A 60 6.29 2.10 8.28
N ILE A 61 6.16 1.50 7.10
CA ILE A 61 4.98 0.73 6.73
C ILE A 61 4.84 -0.46 7.68
N LYS A 62 5.89 -1.28 7.82
CA LYS A 62 5.91 -2.51 8.62
C LYS A 62 5.45 -2.28 10.06
N GLU A 63 5.98 -1.25 10.73
CA GLU A 63 5.63 -0.90 12.11
C GLU A 63 4.16 -0.45 12.27
N ASN A 64 3.52 -0.04 11.17
CA ASN A 64 2.18 0.50 11.15
C ASN A 64 1.15 -0.39 10.44
N ILE A 65 1.53 -1.51 9.81
CA ILE A 65 0.58 -2.48 9.20
C ILE A 65 -0.53 -2.82 10.18
N LEU A 66 -0.19 -3.13 11.43
CA LEU A 66 -1.18 -3.48 12.45
C LEU A 66 -2.15 -2.33 12.74
N LYS A 67 -1.66 -1.09 12.81
CA LYS A 67 -2.49 0.09 13.02
C LYS A 67 -3.43 0.32 11.84
N THR A 68 -2.88 0.27 10.62
CA THR A 68 -3.64 0.44 9.37
C THR A 68 -4.72 -0.63 9.20
N LEU A 69 -4.39 -1.90 9.46
CA LEU A 69 -5.36 -2.99 9.42
C LEU A 69 -6.48 -2.82 10.45
N ASN A 70 -6.16 -2.33 11.65
CA ASN A 70 -7.16 -2.08 12.68
C ASN A 70 -8.10 -0.93 12.28
N VAL A 71 -7.59 0.12 11.60
CA VAL A 71 -8.42 1.19 11.03
C VAL A 71 -9.41 0.64 10.00
N PHE A 72 -8.94 -0.16 9.03
CA PHE A 72 -9.82 -0.75 8.01
C PHE A 72 -10.85 -1.74 8.56
N ARG A 73 -10.54 -2.41 9.67
CA ARG A 73 -11.45 -3.39 10.30
C ARG A 73 -12.45 -2.76 11.27
N GLY A 74 -12.29 -1.48 11.59
CA GLY A 74 -13.19 -0.71 12.46
C GLY A 74 -13.34 -1.31 13.87
N ASN A 75 -14.53 -1.15 14.46
CA ASN A 75 -14.83 -1.59 15.82
C ASN A 75 -15.03 -3.10 15.98
N ASN A 76 -14.69 -3.89 14.96
CA ASN A 76 -14.92 -5.33 14.97
C ASN A 76 -13.83 -6.04 15.81
N ARG A 77 -14.03 -6.09 17.12
CA ARG A 77 -13.07 -6.61 18.13
C ARG A 77 -12.54 -8.02 17.81
N GLN A 78 -13.34 -8.88 17.17
CA GLN A 78 -12.94 -10.24 16.79
C GLN A 78 -11.88 -10.27 15.66
N ARG A 79 -11.78 -9.20 14.87
CA ARG A 79 -10.83 -9.09 13.75
C ARG A 79 -9.64 -8.18 14.06
N GLN A 80 -9.55 -7.61 15.26
CA GLN A 80 -8.42 -6.76 15.64
C GLN A 80 -7.15 -7.59 15.79
N THR A 81 -6.08 -7.13 15.14
CA THR A 81 -4.77 -7.77 15.25
C THR A 81 -4.13 -7.31 16.57
N ARG A 82 -3.94 -8.22 17.52
CA ARG A 82 -3.28 -7.92 18.79
C ARG A 82 -1.80 -7.62 18.53
N ARG A 83 -1.31 -6.45 18.96
CA ARG A 83 0.14 -6.16 18.98
C ARG A 83 0.78 -7.05 20.04
N PHE A 84 1.75 -7.88 19.65
CA PHE A 84 2.76 -8.35 20.60
C PHE A 84 3.76 -7.21 20.78
N PRO A 85 3.97 -6.69 22.00
CA PRO A 85 4.91 -5.59 22.21
C PRO A 85 6.34 -6.08 21.91
N SER A 86 6.93 -5.56 20.84
CA SER A 86 8.38 -5.60 20.63
C SER A 86 9.00 -4.39 21.32
N LYS A 87 10.13 -4.58 22.02
CA LYS A 87 10.78 -3.58 22.88
C LYS A 87 11.23 -2.28 22.16
N ASN A 88 11.15 -2.20 20.83
CA ASN A 88 11.82 -1.17 20.03
C ASN A 88 10.90 -0.28 19.17
N THR A 89 9.61 -0.11 19.49
CA THR A 89 8.71 0.71 18.65
C THR A 89 8.85 2.22 18.94
N PRO A 90 9.21 3.08 17.96
CA PRO A 90 9.23 4.53 18.12
C PRO A 90 7.81 5.09 18.30
N LYS A 91 7.65 6.02 19.24
CA LYS A 91 6.33 6.52 19.69
C LYS A 91 5.60 7.44 18.69
N ASN A 92 6.29 7.99 17.69
CA ASN A 92 5.76 9.09 16.87
C ASN A 92 5.90 8.79 15.37
N ALA A 93 4.97 8.01 14.81
CA ALA A 93 4.78 7.95 13.35
C ALA A 93 3.45 8.65 13.03
N ASN A 94 3.53 9.96 12.79
CA ASN A 94 2.39 10.76 12.36
C ASN A 94 2.13 10.48 10.88
N PHE A 95 1.03 9.81 10.56
CA PHE A 95 0.54 9.72 9.19
C PHE A 95 -0.10 11.04 8.81
N SER A 96 0.59 11.84 7.99
CA SER A 96 0.01 13.00 7.35
C SER A 96 -1.08 12.56 6.38
N ILE A 97 -2.30 13.04 6.58
CA ILE A 97 -3.39 12.96 5.61
C ILE A 97 -3.15 14.13 4.65
N SER A 98 -2.52 13.90 3.49
CA SER A 98 -2.36 14.98 2.51
C SER A 98 -2.48 14.51 1.06
N GLY A 99 -3.53 15.02 0.40
CA GLY A 99 -3.51 15.51 -0.97
C GLY A 99 -3.30 14.50 -2.10
N TYR A 100 -4.39 13.92 -2.62
CA TYR A 100 -4.39 13.33 -3.96
C TYR A 100 -4.40 14.46 -5.00
N ASN A 101 -3.37 14.55 -5.84
CA ASN A 101 -3.39 15.40 -7.04
C ASN A 101 -3.78 14.53 -8.24
N ILE A 102 -4.98 14.73 -8.78
CA ILE A 102 -5.45 14.08 -10.01
C ILE A 102 -5.08 14.99 -11.18
N ILE A 103 -4.19 14.54 -12.07
CA ILE A 103 -3.92 15.20 -13.34
C ILE A 103 -4.92 14.66 -14.35
N LEU A 104 -5.86 15.51 -14.79
CA LEU A 104 -6.79 15.22 -15.88
C LEU A 104 -6.08 15.42 -17.22
N ARG A 105 -6.20 14.47 -18.13
CA ARG A 105 -5.73 14.58 -19.51
C ARG A 105 -6.88 14.30 -20.46
#